data_AF-A0AA41R266-F1
#
_entry.id   AF-A0AA41R266-F1
#
_cell.length_a   1.000
_cell.length_b   1.000
_cell.length_c   1.000
_cell.angle_alpha   90.00
_cell.angle_beta   90.00
_cell.angle_gamma   90.00
#
_symmetry.space_group_name_H-M   'P 1'
#
loop_
_entity.id
_entity.type
_entity.pdbx_description
1 polymer ?
#
loop_
_entity_poly.entity_id
_entity_poly.type
_entity_poly.pdbx_seq_one_letter_code
_entity_poly.pdbx_strand_id
1 'polypeptide(L)'
;MKYFRFCMLIFVVTFMVSFTACRTTEPVAPKGAETPIQQGQSPKPGGSDAMTAPPHTEMDLGANGIPVRIKGNNLASNVMHLPAYEEAHQRNDYGEIVFLVLERHNGFFKLSRPREELRITSVQKDTLGSAHVKMEQVVETVPVEGKIVTAHFNKEGAFYLFQGDFIPSDLLATLSTSPRLTAAEASARALDAAPTPGSTVQETSLVVFPTSPMEARLAYHVVVAKGLMSRHGIYVDAMDGGILHTTSLVQH
;
A
#
# COMPACT_ATOMS: atom_id res chain seq x y z
N MET A 1 23.20 -46.76 -38.07
CA MET A 1 24.52 -46.30 -38.59
C MET A 1 24.79 -44.90 -38.09
N LYS A 2 25.85 -44.76 -37.25
CA LYS A 2 26.75 -43.62 -36.99
C LYS A 2 26.13 -42.25 -36.63
N TYR A 3 26.13 -41.84 -35.36
CA TYR A 3 27.22 -41.24 -34.53
C TYR A 3 27.52 -39.74 -34.80
N PHE A 4 27.08 -38.90 -33.86
CA PHE A 4 27.80 -37.82 -33.14
C PHE A 4 28.91 -37.02 -33.86
N ARG A 5 28.81 -35.68 -33.82
CA ARG A 5 29.94 -34.81 -33.44
C ARG A 5 29.52 -33.39 -33.04
N PHE A 6 29.77 -33.11 -31.76
CA PHE A 6 29.90 -31.80 -31.12
C PHE A 6 31.13 -31.07 -31.68
N CYS A 7 31.07 -29.75 -31.88
CA CYS A 7 32.27 -28.90 -31.88
C CYS A 7 31.95 -27.53 -31.26
N MET A 8 32.56 -27.33 -30.09
CA MET A 8 32.56 -26.14 -29.26
C MET A 8 33.73 -25.25 -29.71
N LEU A 9 33.48 -23.97 -29.99
CA LEU A 9 34.56 -22.98 -30.19
C LEU A 9 34.39 -21.87 -29.16
N ILE A 10 35.24 -21.91 -28.14
CA ILE A 10 35.45 -20.87 -27.14
C ILE A 10 36.59 -19.98 -27.65
N PHE A 11 36.35 -18.69 -27.82
CA PHE A 11 37.40 -17.69 -28.05
C PHE A 11 37.75 -17.02 -26.71
N VAL A 12 38.90 -17.37 -26.14
CA VAL A 12 39.54 -16.63 -25.05
C VAL A 12 40.58 -15.71 -25.68
N VAL A 13 40.38 -14.40 -25.59
CA VAL A 13 41.38 -13.39 -25.96
C VAL A 13 42.10 -12.95 -24.69
N THR A 14 43.35 -13.37 -24.57
CA THR A 14 44.28 -12.97 -23.51
C THR A 14 44.97 -11.67 -23.92
N PHE A 15 44.73 -10.58 -23.19
CA PHE A 15 45.53 -9.36 -23.29
C PHE A 15 46.59 -9.35 -22.19
N MET A 16 47.86 -9.50 -22.58
CA MET A 16 49.01 -9.18 -21.73
C MET A 16 49.23 -7.67 -21.74
N VAL A 17 49.33 -7.06 -20.57
CA VAL A 17 49.95 -5.74 -20.39
C VAL A 17 51.01 -5.88 -19.30
N SER A 18 52.27 -5.74 -19.68
CA SER A 18 53.41 -5.61 -18.77
C SER A 18 53.58 -4.15 -18.35
N PHE A 19 53.72 -3.89 -17.05
CA PHE A 19 54.29 -2.66 -16.53
C PHE A 19 55.39 -2.98 -15.52
N THR A 20 56.55 -2.37 -15.74
CA THR A 20 57.75 -2.47 -14.92
C THR A 20 57.79 -1.32 -13.89
N ALA A 21 58.05 -1.70 -12.64
CA ALA A 21 58.69 -1.01 -11.52
C ALA A 21 58.17 0.37 -11.03
N CYS A 22 57.83 0.44 -9.72
CA CYS A 22 58.54 1.30 -8.77
C CYS A 22 58.31 0.85 -7.31
N ARG A 23 59.29 1.13 -6.45
CA ARG A 23 59.45 0.64 -5.07
C ARG A 23 58.69 1.50 -4.03
N THR A 24 58.53 0.87 -2.85
CA THR A 24 58.41 1.41 -1.47
C THR A 24 57.12 2.12 -1.05
N THR A 25 56.37 1.49 -0.13
CA THR A 25 56.25 1.91 1.29
C THR A 25 55.42 0.86 2.06
N GLU A 26 55.83 0.56 3.29
CA GLU A 26 55.20 -0.39 4.22
C GLU A 26 53.82 0.10 4.71
N PRO A 27 52.86 -0.80 5.00
CA PRO A 27 51.64 -0.41 5.70
C PRO A 27 51.87 -0.44 7.23
N VAL A 28 51.88 0.76 7.83
CA VAL A 28 51.75 0.95 9.28
C VAL A 28 50.30 0.73 9.69
N ALA A 29 50.07 -0.25 10.56
CA ALA A 29 48.78 -0.48 11.21
C ALA A 29 48.47 0.63 12.24
N PRO A 30 47.25 1.19 12.27
CA PRO A 30 46.78 1.89 13.44
C PRO A 30 46.02 0.94 14.38
N LYS A 31 46.56 0.90 15.60
CA LYS A 31 46.00 0.38 16.86
C LYS A 31 44.55 0.82 17.07
N GLY A 32 43.78 -0.09 17.64
CA GLY A 32 42.42 0.12 18.08
C GLY A 32 42.25 1.27 19.08
N ALA A 33 41.11 1.94 18.91
CA ALA A 33 40.41 2.66 19.95
C ALA A 33 38.93 2.31 19.77
N GLU A 34 38.50 1.21 20.38
CA GLU A 34 37.09 0.94 20.61
C GLU A 34 36.59 1.98 21.61
N THR A 35 35.78 2.92 21.12
CA THR A 35 34.93 3.76 21.97
C THR A 35 33.49 3.27 21.78
N PRO A 36 32.72 3.04 22.86
CA PRO A 36 31.45 2.34 22.77
C PRO A 36 30.42 3.10 21.94
N ILE A 37 29.74 2.37 21.04
CA ILE A 37 28.52 2.84 20.39
C ILE A 37 27.47 3.04 21.48
N GLN A 38 27.26 4.28 21.89
CA GLN A 38 26.06 4.64 22.63
C GLN A 38 24.87 4.47 21.70
N GLN A 39 23.94 3.63 22.15
CA GLN A 39 22.61 3.44 21.59
C GLN A 39 21.93 4.81 21.44
N GLY A 40 21.89 5.32 20.21
CA GLY A 40 21.04 6.44 19.84
C GLY A 40 19.59 5.99 20.00
N GLN A 41 18.95 6.50 21.04
CA GLN A 41 17.54 6.30 21.35
C GLN A 41 16.69 6.56 20.11
N SER A 42 15.84 5.60 19.77
CA SER A 42 14.70 5.81 18.89
C SER A 42 13.93 7.05 19.35
N PRO A 43 13.43 7.91 18.44
CA PRO A 43 12.58 9.01 18.85
C PRO A 43 11.39 8.43 19.61
N LYS A 44 11.29 8.83 20.88
CA LYS A 44 10.18 8.51 21.77
C LYS A 44 8.89 8.96 21.05
N PRO A 45 7.82 8.13 21.00
CA PRO A 45 6.56 8.57 20.43
C PRO A 45 6.12 9.83 21.18
N GLY A 46 6.06 10.93 20.43
CA GLY A 46 5.55 12.21 20.91
C GLY A 46 4.16 11.99 21.51
N GLY A 47 3.93 12.64 22.64
CA GLY A 47 2.78 12.44 23.50
C GLY A 47 1.44 12.53 22.78
N SER A 48 0.45 11.96 23.45
CA SER A 48 -0.98 11.97 23.13
C SER A 48 -1.54 13.39 23.05
N ASP A 49 -1.18 14.15 22.02
CA ASP A 49 -2.04 15.22 21.53
C ASP A 49 -3.15 14.52 20.76
N ALA A 50 -4.15 14.05 21.50
CA ALA A 50 -5.43 13.71 20.93
C ALA A 50 -5.83 14.90 20.07
N MET A 51 -5.96 14.70 18.76
CA MET A 51 -6.60 15.70 17.93
C MET A 51 -8.01 15.89 18.48
N THR A 52 -8.22 16.91 19.32
CA THR A 52 -9.50 17.62 19.33
C THR A 52 -9.63 18.13 17.91
N ALA A 53 -10.53 17.52 17.15
CA ALA A 53 -10.82 17.89 15.78
C ALA A 53 -10.86 19.43 15.64
N PRO A 54 -10.34 20.01 14.54
CA PRO A 54 -10.32 21.46 14.37
C PRO A 54 -11.69 22.10 14.70
N PRO A 55 -11.76 23.35 15.17
CA PRO A 55 -13.03 24.02 15.46
C PRO A 55 -14.04 23.88 14.30
N HIS A 56 -15.32 23.63 14.60
CA HIS A 56 -16.39 23.38 13.63
C HIS A 56 -16.21 22.11 12.78
N THR A 57 -15.51 21.11 13.30
CA THR A 57 -15.38 19.81 12.63
C THR A 57 -16.53 18.89 13.03
N GLU A 58 -17.28 18.41 12.03
CA GLU A 58 -18.19 17.28 12.16
C GLU A 58 -17.41 15.98 11.93
N MET A 59 -17.71 14.96 12.72
CA MET A 59 -17.00 13.68 12.64
C MET A 59 -17.94 12.51 12.86
N ASP A 60 -17.86 11.55 11.95
CA ASP A 60 -18.49 10.24 12.10
C ASP A 60 -17.39 9.19 12.25
N LEU A 61 -17.53 8.34 13.26
CA LEU A 61 -16.61 7.24 13.54
C LEU A 61 -17.20 5.93 13.03
N GLY A 62 -16.36 5.11 12.40
CA GLY A 62 -16.70 3.77 11.96
C GLY A 62 -16.51 2.72 13.04
N ALA A 63 -16.61 1.45 12.63
CA ALA A 63 -16.19 0.33 13.45
C ALA A 63 -14.72 0.52 13.88
N ASN A 64 -14.37 0.13 15.10
CA ASN A 64 -13.04 0.30 15.70
C ASN A 64 -12.63 1.76 15.99
N GLY A 65 -13.54 2.74 15.91
CA GLY A 65 -13.28 4.12 16.32
C GLY A 65 -12.32 4.88 15.39
N ILE A 66 -12.22 4.45 14.13
CA ILE A 66 -11.57 5.23 13.06
C ILE A 66 -12.51 6.32 12.54
N PRO A 67 -11.99 7.45 12.07
CA PRO A 67 -12.81 8.42 11.36
C PRO A 67 -13.21 7.92 9.97
N VAL A 68 -14.51 7.76 9.72
CA VAL A 68 -15.04 7.44 8.38
C VAL A 68 -15.55 8.67 7.62
N ARG A 69 -15.85 9.74 8.36
CA ARG A 69 -16.10 11.06 7.80
C ARG A 69 -15.56 12.13 8.75
N ILE A 70 -14.84 13.09 8.21
CA ILE A 70 -14.41 14.30 8.91
C ILE A 70 -14.68 15.48 7.99
N LYS A 71 -15.48 16.43 8.43
CA LYS A 71 -15.83 17.61 7.64
C LYS A 71 -15.55 18.87 8.44
N GLY A 72 -14.86 19.84 7.84
CA GLY A 72 -14.58 21.14 8.47
C GLY A 72 -14.26 22.20 7.41
N ASN A 73 -13.88 23.40 7.84
CA ASN A 73 -13.55 24.49 6.93
C ASN A 73 -12.22 24.27 6.20
N ASN A 74 -11.20 23.81 6.94
CA ASN A 74 -9.92 23.34 6.40
C ASN A 74 -9.22 22.40 7.41
N LEU A 75 -9.23 21.12 7.10
CA LEU A 75 -8.60 20.05 7.87
C LEU A 75 -7.07 20.15 7.87
N ALA A 76 -6.48 20.89 6.92
CA ALA A 76 -5.04 21.14 6.87
C ALA A 76 -4.58 22.33 7.73
N SER A 77 -5.47 23.01 8.46
CA SER A 77 -5.15 24.24 9.21
C SER A 77 -3.96 24.14 10.16
N ASN A 78 -3.74 22.98 10.77
CA ASN A 78 -2.63 22.73 11.69
C ASN A 78 -1.30 22.36 11.02
N VAL A 79 -1.28 22.14 9.70
CA VAL A 79 -0.05 21.91 8.93
C VAL A 79 0.31 23.07 8.01
N MET A 80 -0.55 24.10 7.91
CA MET A 80 -0.33 25.24 7.01
C MET A 80 0.99 26.00 7.25
N HIS A 81 1.48 25.99 8.49
CA HIS A 81 2.72 26.67 8.86
C HIS A 81 3.99 25.90 8.43
N LEU A 82 3.86 24.67 7.93
CA LEU A 82 4.99 23.85 7.51
C LEU A 82 5.48 24.29 6.12
N PRO A 83 6.80 24.44 5.89
CA PRO A 83 7.34 24.73 4.56
C PRO A 83 6.89 23.72 3.50
N ALA A 84 6.82 22.43 3.87
CA ALA A 84 6.32 21.37 2.99
C ALA A 84 4.86 21.58 2.55
N TYR A 85 4.02 22.13 3.43
CA TYR A 85 2.65 22.48 3.06
C TYR A 85 2.62 23.61 2.04
N GLU A 86 3.39 24.67 2.27
CA GLU A 86 3.45 25.82 1.35
C GLU A 86 3.92 25.40 -0.05
N GLU A 87 4.96 24.57 -0.12
CA GLU A 87 5.45 24.01 -1.39
C GLU A 87 4.39 23.15 -2.08
N ALA A 88 3.74 22.24 -1.35
CA ALA A 88 2.68 21.40 -1.88
C ALA A 88 1.49 22.23 -2.39
N HIS A 89 1.07 23.24 -1.62
CA HIS A 89 -0.03 24.12 -1.97
C HIS A 89 0.27 24.93 -3.24
N GLN A 90 1.46 25.50 -3.37
CA GLN A 90 1.89 26.22 -4.58
C GLN A 90 1.88 25.32 -5.82
N ARG A 91 2.24 24.04 -5.67
CA ARG A 91 2.23 23.06 -6.76
C ARG A 91 0.85 22.46 -7.05
N ASN A 92 -0.18 22.81 -6.27
CA ASN A 92 -1.47 22.09 -6.25
C ASN A 92 -1.31 20.58 -6.01
N ASP A 93 -0.31 20.20 -5.20
CA ASP A 93 -0.04 18.82 -4.81
C ASP A 93 -0.95 18.42 -3.65
N TYR A 94 -2.23 18.21 -3.98
CA TYR A 94 -3.24 17.85 -2.98
C TYR A 94 -2.91 16.52 -2.28
N GLY A 95 -2.24 15.60 -2.97
CA GLY A 95 -1.80 14.33 -2.39
C GLY A 95 -0.84 14.54 -1.22
N GLU A 96 0.17 15.39 -1.43
CA GLU A 96 1.13 15.74 -0.38
C GLU A 96 0.45 16.43 0.81
N ILE A 97 -0.49 17.35 0.54
CA ILE A 97 -1.26 18.03 1.61
C ILE A 97 -2.02 17.00 2.46
N VAL A 98 -2.66 16.00 1.83
CA VAL A 98 -3.36 14.94 2.58
C VAL A 98 -2.38 14.18 3.48
N PHE A 99 -1.23 13.76 2.95
CA PHE A 99 -0.27 13.00 3.76
C PHE A 99 0.28 13.81 4.92
N LEU A 100 0.59 15.10 4.75
CA LEU A 100 1.01 15.97 5.85
C LEU A 100 -0.02 15.98 6.99
N VAL A 101 -1.32 16.04 6.66
CA VAL A 101 -2.40 15.97 7.67
C VAL A 101 -2.48 14.60 8.32
N LEU A 102 -2.46 13.52 7.54
CA LEU A 102 -2.56 12.17 8.07
C LEU A 102 -1.37 11.83 8.97
N GLU A 103 -0.17 12.23 8.62
CA GLU A 103 1.05 12.02 9.41
C GLU A 103 1.03 12.84 10.69
N ARG A 104 0.54 14.08 10.63
CA ARG A 104 0.41 14.93 11.82
C ARG A 104 -0.56 14.34 12.85
N HIS A 105 -1.59 13.63 12.39
CA HIS A 105 -2.67 13.08 13.23
C HIS A 105 -2.75 11.55 13.16
N ASN A 106 -1.61 10.90 12.94
CA ASN A 106 -1.54 9.48 12.60
C ASN A 106 -2.22 8.59 13.67
N GLY A 107 -2.06 8.91 14.96
CA GLY A 107 -2.70 8.23 16.08
C GLY A 107 -4.22 8.40 16.12
N PHE A 108 -4.74 9.55 15.69
CA PHE A 108 -6.18 9.77 15.57
C PHE A 108 -6.77 8.97 14.40
N PHE A 109 -6.06 8.93 13.26
CA PHE A 109 -6.44 8.09 12.14
C PHE A 109 -6.18 6.61 12.41
N LYS A 110 -5.40 6.24 13.43
CA LYS A 110 -4.92 4.87 13.68
C LYS A 110 -4.12 4.30 12.49
N LEU A 111 -3.39 5.18 11.80
CA LEU A 111 -2.43 4.86 10.76
C LEU A 111 -1.03 5.08 11.34
N SER A 112 -0.15 4.10 11.32
CA SER A 112 1.19 4.22 11.90
C SER A 112 2.13 4.97 10.96
N ARG A 113 2.06 4.63 9.67
CA ARG A 113 2.85 5.17 8.56
C ARG A 113 1.94 5.43 7.36
N PRO A 114 1.16 6.53 7.36
CA PRO A 114 0.14 6.80 6.33
C PRO A 114 0.63 6.67 4.88
N ARG A 115 1.87 7.09 4.57
CA ARG A 115 2.45 6.98 3.21
C ARG A 115 2.77 5.55 2.77
N GLU A 116 2.97 4.65 3.71
CA GLU A 116 3.22 3.23 3.43
C GLU A 116 1.92 2.41 3.44
N GLU A 117 0.87 2.94 4.08
CA GLU A 117 -0.40 2.25 4.26
C GLU A 117 -1.49 2.75 3.31
N LEU A 118 -1.33 3.91 2.69
CA LEU A 118 -2.27 4.47 1.72
C LEU A 118 -1.54 4.81 0.42
N ARG A 119 -2.10 4.36 -0.70
CA ARG A 119 -1.61 4.65 -2.04
C ARG A 119 -2.59 5.56 -2.77
N ILE A 120 -2.14 6.70 -3.25
CA ILE A 120 -2.95 7.57 -4.12
C ILE A 120 -3.22 6.83 -5.44
N THR A 121 -4.50 6.62 -5.74
CA THR A 121 -4.95 5.99 -6.99
C THR A 121 -5.43 7.02 -8.02
N SER A 122 -5.87 8.19 -7.57
CA SER A 122 -6.30 9.26 -8.46
C SER A 122 -6.26 10.63 -7.79
N VAL A 123 -5.92 11.66 -8.56
CA VAL A 123 -6.12 13.06 -8.20
C VAL A 123 -6.87 13.72 -9.35
N GLN A 124 -8.10 14.16 -9.11
CA GLN A 124 -8.97 14.73 -10.14
C GLN A 124 -9.51 16.08 -9.72
N LYS A 125 -9.59 17.03 -10.65
CA LYS A 125 -10.38 18.25 -10.47
C LYS A 125 -11.71 18.11 -11.18
N ASP A 126 -12.80 18.48 -10.51
CA ASP A 126 -14.13 18.54 -11.11
C ASP A 126 -14.31 19.83 -11.94
N THR A 127 -15.44 19.93 -12.65
CA THR A 127 -15.77 21.10 -13.49
C THR A 127 -16.08 22.36 -12.68
N LEU A 128 -16.32 22.23 -11.37
CA LEU A 128 -16.57 23.33 -10.44
C LEU A 128 -15.29 23.84 -9.76
N GLY A 129 -14.16 23.17 -10.02
CA GLY A 129 -12.82 23.51 -9.49
C GLY A 129 -12.45 22.78 -8.20
N SER A 130 -13.32 21.92 -7.65
CA SER A 130 -12.99 21.09 -6.48
C SER A 130 -11.97 20.03 -6.88
N ALA A 131 -11.08 19.62 -5.96
CA ALA A 131 -10.17 18.51 -6.18
C ALA A 131 -10.51 17.31 -5.30
N HIS A 132 -10.28 16.11 -5.82
CA HIS A 132 -10.53 14.83 -5.16
C HIS A 132 -9.27 13.98 -5.22
N VAL A 133 -8.73 13.64 -4.05
CA VAL A 133 -7.61 12.70 -3.92
C VAL A 133 -8.19 11.38 -3.44
N LYS A 134 -8.23 10.39 -4.33
CA LYS A 134 -8.65 9.02 -3.99
C LYS A 134 -7.41 8.20 -3.64
N MET A 135 -7.48 7.51 -2.50
CA MET A 135 -6.45 6.60 -2.03
C MET A 135 -7.08 5.25 -1.71
N GLU A 136 -6.31 4.18 -1.91
CA GLU A 136 -6.64 2.85 -1.41
C GLU A 136 -5.67 2.47 -0.30
N GLN A 137 -6.14 1.68 0.67
CA GLN A 137 -5.27 1.13 1.69
C GLN A 137 -4.48 -0.06 1.14
N VAL A 138 -3.22 -0.16 1.54
CA VAL A 138 -2.32 -1.25 1.17
C VAL A 138 -1.63 -1.81 2.41
N VAL A 139 -1.30 -3.10 2.38
CA VAL A 139 -0.27 -3.70 3.23
C VAL A 139 0.92 -3.98 2.32
N GLU A 140 2.01 -3.27 2.54
CA GLU A 140 3.16 -3.19 1.62
C GLU A 140 2.74 -2.74 0.21
N THR A 141 2.47 -3.69 -0.69
CA THR A 141 2.04 -3.41 -2.08
C THR A 141 0.70 -4.07 -2.41
N VAL A 142 0.14 -4.85 -1.48
CA VAL A 142 -1.10 -5.60 -1.67
C VAL A 142 -2.28 -4.73 -1.23
N PRO A 143 -3.26 -4.46 -2.11
CA PRO A 143 -4.42 -3.64 -1.76
C PRO A 143 -5.30 -4.34 -0.72
N VAL A 144 -5.85 -3.56 0.21
CA VAL A 144 -6.87 -4.02 1.15
C VAL A 144 -8.24 -3.83 0.50
N GLU A 145 -8.96 -4.93 0.31
CA GLU A 145 -10.18 -4.98 -0.48
C GLU A 145 -11.24 -4.02 0.07
N GLY A 146 -11.74 -3.14 -0.80
CA GLY A 146 -12.81 -2.18 -0.48
C GLY A 146 -12.42 -1.05 0.46
N LYS A 147 -11.15 -0.97 0.90
CA LYS A 147 -10.67 0.06 1.83
C LYS A 147 -10.13 1.26 1.06
N ILE A 148 -11.03 2.20 0.80
CA ILE A 148 -10.79 3.39 -0.02
C ILE A 148 -11.13 4.62 0.81
N VAL A 149 -10.27 5.62 0.73
CA VAL A 149 -10.49 6.94 1.31
C VAL A 149 -10.37 8.03 0.25
N THR A 150 -11.18 9.06 0.37
CA THR A 150 -11.19 10.23 -0.52
C THR A 150 -11.06 11.49 0.30
N ALA A 151 -10.09 12.32 -0.07
CA ALA A 151 -9.95 13.68 0.44
C ALA A 151 -10.49 14.67 -0.59
N HIS A 152 -11.33 15.58 -0.14
CA HIS A 152 -12.01 16.57 -0.94
C HIS A 152 -11.50 17.97 -0.61
N PHE A 153 -11.16 18.71 -1.67
CA PHE A 153 -10.70 20.08 -1.61
C PHE A 153 -11.70 20.96 -2.35
N ASN A 154 -12.01 22.13 -1.80
CA ASN A 154 -12.88 23.08 -2.50
C ASN A 154 -12.10 23.84 -3.59
N LYS A 155 -12.77 24.74 -4.30
CA LYS A 155 -12.17 25.53 -5.39
C LYS A 155 -11.04 26.47 -4.93
N GLU A 156 -11.02 26.83 -3.65
CA GLU A 156 -9.94 27.60 -3.01
C GLU A 156 -8.76 26.71 -2.57
N GLY A 157 -8.84 25.38 -2.77
CA GLY A 157 -7.80 24.44 -2.35
C GLY A 157 -7.79 24.12 -0.86
N ALA A 158 -8.86 24.44 -0.13
CA ALA A 158 -9.00 24.06 1.28
C ALA A 158 -9.49 22.61 1.39
N PHE A 159 -8.77 21.80 2.18
CA PHE A 159 -9.11 20.41 2.45
C PHE A 159 -10.30 20.35 3.41
N TYR A 160 -11.53 20.18 2.92
CA TYR A 160 -12.73 20.37 3.74
C TYR A 160 -13.40 19.06 4.18
N LEU A 161 -13.14 17.95 3.50
CA LEU A 161 -13.78 16.67 3.79
C LEU A 161 -12.84 15.50 3.54
N PHE A 162 -12.64 14.68 4.57
CA PHE A 162 -12.03 13.36 4.46
C PHE A 162 -13.13 12.32 4.67
N GLN A 163 -13.26 11.36 3.76
CA GLN A 163 -14.31 10.34 3.83
C GLN A 163 -13.83 9.00 3.28
N GLY A 164 -14.19 7.91 3.95
CA GLY A 164 -13.93 6.56 3.46
C GLY A 164 -13.83 5.55 4.58
N ASP A 165 -13.28 4.38 4.24
CA ASP A 165 -13.10 3.29 5.19
C ASP A 165 -11.71 2.66 5.00
N PHE A 166 -11.11 2.24 6.11
CA PHE A 166 -9.78 1.64 6.17
C PHE A 166 -9.64 0.86 7.49
N ILE A 167 -8.62 0.03 7.63
CA ILE A 167 -8.39 -0.78 8.83
C ILE A 167 -7.25 -0.15 9.65
N PRO A 168 -7.39 0.00 10.98
CA PRO A 168 -6.27 0.37 11.85
C PRO A 168 -4.99 -0.43 11.61
N SER A 169 -3.82 0.22 11.67
CA SER A 169 -2.53 -0.43 11.40
C SER A 169 -2.21 -1.59 12.33
N ASP A 170 -2.62 -1.50 13.59
CA ASP A 170 -2.36 -2.51 14.61
C ASP A 170 -3.05 -3.85 14.29
N LEU A 171 -4.20 -3.80 13.62
CA LEU A 171 -4.91 -4.98 13.13
C LEU A 171 -4.26 -5.62 11.89
N LEU A 172 -3.42 -4.88 11.17
CA LEU A 172 -2.72 -5.36 9.97
C LEU A 172 -1.22 -5.62 10.19
N ALA A 173 -0.66 -5.20 11.33
CA ALA A 173 0.78 -5.18 11.59
C ALA A 173 1.47 -6.56 11.49
N THR A 174 0.75 -7.64 11.72
CA THR A 174 1.28 -9.02 11.68
C THR A 174 0.85 -9.79 10.44
N LEU A 175 0.11 -9.17 9.51
CA LEU A 175 -0.37 -9.84 8.30
C LEU A 175 0.78 -9.98 7.30
N SER A 176 1.07 -11.22 6.91
CA SER A 176 2.04 -11.49 5.83
C SER A 176 1.37 -11.36 4.47
N THR A 177 2.06 -10.73 3.53
CA THR A 177 1.68 -10.55 2.11
C THR A 177 2.27 -11.63 1.20
N SER A 178 2.94 -12.64 1.76
CA SER A 178 3.56 -13.74 1.01
C SER A 178 2.60 -14.93 0.90
N PRO A 179 1.99 -15.18 -0.28
CA PRO A 179 1.05 -16.28 -0.44
C PRO A 179 1.77 -17.63 -0.44
N ARG A 180 1.09 -18.68 0.06
CA ARG A 180 1.56 -20.08 -0.07
C ARG A 180 1.05 -20.73 -1.36
N LEU A 181 -0.14 -20.35 -1.79
CA LEU A 181 -0.71 -20.78 -3.06
C LEU A 181 -0.25 -19.83 -4.17
N THR A 182 -0.12 -20.36 -5.38
CA THR A 182 0.00 -19.57 -6.60
C THR A 182 -1.37 -19.06 -7.07
N ALA A 183 -1.36 -18.02 -7.90
CA ALA A 183 -2.58 -17.50 -8.54
C ALA A 183 -3.32 -18.58 -9.37
N ALA A 184 -2.59 -19.51 -10.00
CA ALA A 184 -3.17 -20.59 -10.80
C ALA A 184 -3.87 -21.64 -9.93
N GLU A 185 -3.29 -21.99 -8.77
CA GLU A 185 -3.93 -22.90 -7.81
C GLU A 185 -5.20 -22.27 -7.24
N ALA A 186 -5.15 -20.99 -6.83
CA ALA A 186 -6.32 -20.26 -6.35
C ALA A 186 -7.41 -20.15 -7.44
N SER A 187 -7.02 -19.90 -8.69
CA SER A 187 -7.92 -19.88 -9.85
C SER A 187 -8.67 -21.21 -10.03
N ALA A 188 -7.96 -22.34 -9.89
CA ALA A 188 -8.57 -23.66 -9.97
C ALA A 188 -9.58 -23.88 -8.83
N ARG A 189 -9.23 -23.49 -7.58
CA ARG A 189 -10.16 -23.55 -6.44
C ARG A 189 -11.41 -22.70 -6.68
N ALA A 190 -11.25 -21.49 -7.23
CA ALA A 190 -12.37 -20.62 -7.53
C ALA A 190 -13.29 -21.19 -8.62
N LEU A 191 -12.72 -21.84 -9.66
CA LEU A 191 -13.53 -22.52 -10.68
C LEU A 191 -14.32 -23.69 -10.11
N ASP A 192 -13.70 -24.50 -9.24
CA ASP A 192 -14.38 -25.62 -8.57
C ASP A 192 -15.52 -25.13 -7.67
N ALA A 193 -15.33 -23.97 -7.03
CA ALA A 193 -16.33 -23.31 -6.18
C ALA A 193 -17.33 -22.43 -6.95
N ALA A 194 -17.17 -22.28 -8.27
CA ALA A 194 -17.96 -21.32 -9.05
C ALA A 194 -19.46 -21.69 -9.02
N PRO A 195 -20.36 -20.75 -8.69
CA PRO A 195 -21.80 -21.04 -8.64
C PRO A 195 -22.40 -21.50 -9.98
N THR A 196 -21.73 -21.17 -11.09
CA THR A 196 -22.18 -21.55 -12.44
C THR A 196 -21.19 -22.53 -13.08
N PRO A 197 -21.60 -23.79 -13.34
CA PRO A 197 -20.74 -24.78 -13.98
C PRO A 197 -20.30 -24.34 -15.38
N GLY A 198 -19.02 -24.59 -15.70
CA GLY A 198 -18.41 -24.17 -16.97
C GLY A 198 -18.07 -22.68 -17.04
N SER A 199 -17.95 -22.00 -15.90
CA SER A 199 -17.35 -20.67 -15.84
C SER A 199 -15.87 -20.72 -16.21
N THR A 200 -15.32 -19.58 -16.63
CA THR A 200 -13.90 -19.39 -16.89
C THR A 200 -13.36 -18.24 -16.04
N VAL A 201 -12.08 -18.32 -15.68
CA VAL A 201 -11.38 -17.24 -14.96
C VAL A 201 -11.16 -16.07 -15.92
N GLN A 202 -11.53 -14.88 -15.46
CA GLN A 202 -11.35 -13.62 -16.19
C GLN A 202 -10.19 -12.82 -15.60
N GLU A 203 -10.07 -12.81 -14.27
CA GLU A 203 -9.07 -12.03 -13.55
C GLU A 203 -8.69 -12.75 -12.25
N THR A 204 -7.46 -12.55 -11.80
CA THR A 204 -6.98 -13.00 -10.50
C THR A 204 -6.00 -11.98 -9.95
N SER A 205 -6.29 -11.46 -8.76
CA SER A 205 -5.45 -10.49 -8.07
C SER A 205 -5.24 -10.91 -6.63
N LEU A 206 -4.05 -10.61 -6.09
CA LEU A 206 -3.75 -10.81 -4.67
C LEU A 206 -4.25 -9.59 -3.90
N VAL A 207 -4.99 -9.81 -2.84
CA VAL A 207 -5.62 -8.78 -2.01
C VAL A 207 -5.51 -9.15 -0.53
N VAL A 208 -5.59 -8.15 0.35
CA VAL A 208 -5.91 -8.36 1.77
C VAL A 208 -7.41 -8.27 1.90
N PHE A 209 -8.07 -9.37 2.23
CA PHE A 209 -9.52 -9.45 2.36
C PHE A 209 -9.95 -9.33 3.83
N PRO A 210 -10.73 -8.29 4.21
CA PRO A 210 -11.29 -8.19 5.55
C PRO A 210 -12.35 -9.28 5.77
N THR A 211 -12.09 -10.24 6.66
CA THR A 211 -13.05 -11.32 6.99
C THR A 211 -14.01 -10.89 8.10
N SER A 212 -13.63 -9.91 8.91
CA SER A 212 -14.48 -9.27 9.91
C SER A 212 -14.00 -7.83 10.18
N PRO A 213 -14.69 -7.04 11.02
CA PRO A 213 -14.18 -5.72 11.43
C PRO A 213 -12.80 -5.75 12.11
N MET A 214 -12.38 -6.90 12.66
CA MET A 214 -11.12 -7.01 13.43
C MET A 214 -10.13 -8.02 12.84
N GLU A 215 -10.47 -8.69 11.72
CA GLU A 215 -9.65 -9.73 11.12
C GLU A 215 -9.58 -9.52 9.61
N ALA A 216 -8.38 -9.70 9.06
CA ALA A 216 -8.15 -9.72 7.62
C ALA A 216 -7.22 -10.88 7.28
N ARG A 217 -7.33 -11.36 6.04
CA ARG A 217 -6.53 -12.46 5.51
C ARG A 217 -5.96 -12.11 4.15
N LEU A 218 -4.78 -12.63 3.84
CA LEU A 218 -4.27 -12.60 2.49
C LEU A 218 -5.08 -13.56 1.62
N ALA A 219 -5.60 -13.08 0.50
CA ALA A 219 -6.48 -13.84 -0.37
C ALA A 219 -6.23 -13.52 -1.85
N TYR A 220 -6.62 -14.42 -2.73
CA TYR A 220 -6.80 -14.14 -4.14
C TYR A 220 -8.26 -13.76 -4.38
N HIS A 221 -8.50 -12.59 -4.97
CA HIS A 221 -9.79 -12.25 -5.57
C HIS A 221 -9.79 -12.77 -7.01
N VAL A 222 -10.58 -13.81 -7.26
CA VAL A 222 -10.72 -14.45 -8.57
C VAL A 222 -12.08 -14.09 -9.15
N VAL A 223 -12.07 -13.44 -10.31
CA VAL A 223 -13.29 -13.15 -11.05
C VAL A 223 -13.54 -14.28 -12.03
N VAL A 224 -14.66 -14.98 -11.86
CA VAL A 224 -15.11 -16.04 -12.78
C VAL A 224 -16.38 -15.62 -13.50
N ALA A 225 -16.54 -16.04 -14.76
CA ALA A 225 -17.72 -15.70 -15.55
C ALA A 225 -18.18 -16.82 -16.46
N LYS A 226 -19.47 -16.84 -16.77
CA LYS A 226 -20.07 -17.62 -17.86
C LYS A 226 -21.03 -16.75 -18.65
N GLY A 227 -20.61 -16.35 -19.85
CA GLY A 227 -21.36 -15.41 -20.67
C GLY A 227 -21.51 -14.05 -19.97
N LEU A 228 -22.52 -13.28 -20.37
CA LEU A 228 -22.74 -11.93 -19.85
C LEU A 228 -23.55 -11.89 -18.54
N MET A 229 -24.29 -12.96 -18.23
CA MET A 229 -25.30 -12.98 -17.17
C MET A 229 -24.83 -13.68 -15.89
N SER A 230 -23.63 -14.24 -15.89
CA SER A 230 -23.04 -14.85 -14.69
C SER A 230 -21.60 -14.36 -14.56
N ARG A 231 -21.37 -13.57 -13.51
CA ARG A 231 -20.05 -13.08 -13.13
C ARG A 231 -19.99 -13.03 -11.62
N HIS A 232 -18.97 -13.65 -11.04
CA HIS A 232 -18.79 -13.75 -9.60
C HIS A 232 -17.36 -13.41 -9.22
N GLY A 233 -17.21 -12.72 -8.09
CA GLY A 233 -15.93 -12.55 -7.40
C GLY A 233 -15.84 -13.61 -6.30
N ILE A 234 -14.78 -14.40 -6.31
CA ILE A 234 -14.53 -15.46 -5.32
C ILE A 234 -13.21 -15.14 -4.62
N TYR A 235 -13.26 -15.01 -3.30
CA TYR A 235 -12.09 -14.76 -2.48
C TYR A 235 -11.58 -16.10 -1.93
N VAL A 236 -10.37 -16.47 -2.34
CA VAL A 236 -9.70 -17.72 -1.97
C VAL A 236 -8.55 -17.39 -1.01
N ASP A 237 -8.54 -17.97 0.18
CA ASP A 237 -7.46 -17.80 1.16
C ASP A 237 -6.12 -18.19 0.52
N ALA A 238 -5.14 -17.28 0.55
CA ALA A 238 -3.86 -17.46 -0.13
C ALA A 238 -2.91 -18.42 0.61
N MET A 239 -3.29 -18.89 1.81
CA MET A 239 -2.49 -19.76 2.65
C MET A 239 -2.91 -21.23 2.54
N ASP A 240 -4.22 -21.51 2.48
CA ASP A 240 -4.76 -22.87 2.48
C ASP A 240 -5.73 -23.18 1.33
N GLY A 241 -6.16 -22.17 0.56
CA GLY A 241 -7.09 -22.34 -0.56
C GLY A 241 -8.56 -22.41 -0.16
N GLY A 242 -8.91 -22.13 1.10
CA GLY A 242 -10.29 -22.06 1.57
C GLY A 242 -11.08 -20.93 0.89
N ILE A 243 -12.37 -21.15 0.62
CA ILE A 243 -13.24 -20.10 0.06
C ILE A 243 -13.70 -19.20 1.20
N LEU A 244 -13.21 -17.95 1.22
CA LEU A 244 -13.55 -16.96 2.24
C LEU A 244 -14.90 -16.29 1.96
N HIS A 245 -15.15 -15.97 0.69
CA HIS A 245 -16.37 -15.28 0.28
C HIS A 245 -16.66 -15.48 -1.21
N THR A 246 -17.93 -15.37 -1.59
CA THR A 246 -18.38 -15.37 -2.99
C THR A 246 -19.46 -14.31 -3.16
N THR A 247 -19.30 -13.45 -4.16
CA THR A 247 -20.24 -12.36 -4.46
C THR A 247 -20.64 -12.36 -5.93
N SER A 248 -21.88 -11.94 -6.23
CA SER A 248 -22.32 -11.68 -7.59
C SER A 248 -21.82 -10.30 -8.03
N LEU A 249 -21.23 -10.24 -9.23
CA LEU A 249 -20.77 -9.00 -9.86
C LEU A 249 -21.70 -8.53 -10.98
N VAL A 250 -22.84 -9.20 -11.15
CA VAL A 250 -23.89 -8.77 -12.08
C VAL A 250 -24.74 -7.72 -11.37
N GLN A 251 -24.76 -6.50 -11.90
CA GLN A 251 -25.69 -5.46 -11.44
C GLN A 251 -27.08 -5.79 -11.97
N HIS A 252 -28.07 -5.85 -11.07
CA HIS A 252 -29.48 -6.00 -11.39
C HIS A 252 -30.15 -4.64 -11.62
#